data_AF-A0A4U3K0N2-F1
#
_entry.id   AF-A0A4U3K0N2-F1
#
_cell.length_a   1.000
_cell.length_b   1.000
_cell.length_c   1.000
_cell.angle_alpha   90.00
_cell.angle_beta   90.00
_cell.angle_gamma   90.00
#
_symmetry.space_group_name_H-M   'P 1'
#
loop_
_entity.id
_entity.type
_entity.pdbx_description
1 polymer ?
#
loop_
_entity_poly.entity_id
_entity_poly.type
_entity_poly.pdbx_seq_one_letter_code
_entity_poly.pdbx_strand_id
1 'polypeptide(L)'
;MKRIEKIYQYVKEQTKNLTPMTLTSDAGVTTQEISERLNIQRTNASKDLNQLVREGRLKKLSGRPVKYVAQVAFQHRPLTKPVKSYREKSMDHSTKTFIEPLVEPVVTTSKTPEVE
;
A
#
# COMPACT_ATOMS: atom_id res chain seq x y z
N MET A 1 -2.23 18.83 -31.33
CA MET A 1 -2.30 18.04 -30.08
C MET A 1 -3.68 17.40 -29.94
N LYS A 2 -3.76 16.10 -29.60
CA LYS A 2 -5.05 15.38 -29.43
C LYS A 2 -5.80 15.89 -28.19
N ARG A 3 -7.14 15.80 -28.21
CA ARG A 3 -8.02 16.23 -27.10
C ARG A 3 -7.71 15.52 -25.78
N ILE A 4 -7.55 14.20 -25.83
CA ILE A 4 -7.23 13.36 -24.66
C ILE A 4 -5.93 13.80 -23.97
N GLU A 5 -4.93 14.19 -24.75
CA GLU A 5 -3.66 14.70 -24.20
C GLU A 5 -3.85 16.06 -23.51
N LYS A 6 -4.71 16.93 -24.05
CA LYS A 6 -5.02 18.24 -23.42
C LYS A 6 -5.68 18.05 -22.07
N ILE A 7 -6.63 17.11 -21.99
CA ILE A 7 -7.30 16.74 -20.73
C ILE A 7 -6.26 16.19 -19.74
N TYR A 8 -5.39 15.30 -20.19
CA TYR A 8 -4.35 14.73 -19.32
C TYR A 8 -3.39 15.81 -18.77
N GLN A 9 -2.91 16.71 -19.63
CA GLN A 9 -2.04 17.82 -19.22
C GLN A 9 -2.72 18.72 -18.19
N TYR A 10 -3.97 19.12 -18.46
CA TYR A 10 -4.74 19.93 -17.53
C TYR A 10 -4.89 19.25 -16.16
N VAL A 11 -5.30 17.99 -16.12
CA VAL A 11 -5.43 17.25 -14.85
C VAL A 11 -4.08 17.17 -14.14
N LYS A 12 -3.01 16.86 -14.87
CA LYS A 12 -1.65 16.79 -14.31
C LYS A 12 -1.21 18.11 -13.69
N GLU A 13 -1.49 19.24 -14.34
CA GLU A 13 -1.17 20.59 -13.85
C GLU A 13 -1.98 20.94 -12.61
N GLN A 14 -3.30 20.71 -12.62
CA GLN A 14 -4.16 20.96 -11.46
C GLN A 14 -3.76 20.09 -10.25
N THR A 15 -3.28 18.88 -10.51
CA THR A 15 -2.89 17.94 -9.45
C THR A 15 -1.40 18.01 -9.10
N LYS A 16 -0.63 18.92 -9.72
CA LYS A 16 0.83 19.01 -9.53
C LYS A 16 1.21 19.40 -8.10
N ASN A 17 0.40 20.24 -7.47
CA ASN A 17 0.64 20.74 -6.11
C ASN A 17 0.01 19.86 -5.03
N LEU A 18 -0.64 18.75 -5.40
CA LEU A 18 -1.23 17.81 -4.44
C LEU A 18 -0.15 16.84 -3.95
N THR A 19 0.18 16.93 -2.68
CA THR A 19 1.06 15.98 -1.99
C THR A 19 0.22 14.84 -1.41
N PRO A 20 0.78 13.62 -1.25
CA PRO A 20 0.05 12.49 -0.66
C PRO A 20 -0.45 12.76 0.77
N MET A 21 0.17 13.71 1.48
CA MET A 21 -0.24 14.15 2.82
C MET A 21 -1.49 15.03 2.83
N THR A 22 -1.83 15.66 1.69
CA THR A 22 -2.98 16.55 1.51
C THR A 22 -4.03 15.96 0.58
N LEU A 23 -3.95 14.66 0.29
CA LEU A 23 -4.91 13.91 -0.53
C LEU A 23 -6.21 13.67 0.25
N THR A 24 -6.90 14.76 0.59
CA THR A 24 -8.26 14.75 1.12
C THR A 24 -9.23 14.42 -0.02
N SER A 25 -10.44 13.94 0.30
CA SER A 25 -11.51 13.65 -0.68
C SER A 25 -11.85 14.81 -1.62
N ASP A 26 -11.40 16.02 -1.30
CA ASP A 26 -11.62 17.23 -2.10
C ASP A 26 -10.50 17.53 -3.11
N ALA A 27 -9.40 16.80 -3.06
CA ALA A 27 -8.29 16.93 -3.99
C ALA A 27 -8.65 16.40 -5.38
N GLY A 28 -8.28 17.11 -6.44
CA GLY A 28 -8.45 16.64 -7.83
C GLY A 28 -9.57 17.34 -8.59
N VAL A 29 -9.77 16.91 -9.84
CA VAL A 29 -10.53 17.67 -10.83
C VAL A 29 -11.81 16.93 -11.22
N THR A 30 -12.92 17.66 -11.30
CA THR A 30 -14.20 17.08 -11.75
C THR A 30 -14.32 17.08 -13.28
N THR A 31 -15.17 16.20 -13.82
CA THR A 31 -15.48 16.24 -15.27
C THR A 31 -16.11 17.56 -15.71
N GLN A 32 -16.85 18.23 -14.81
CA GLN A 32 -17.50 19.50 -15.09
C GLN A 32 -16.47 20.61 -15.29
N GLU A 33 -15.50 20.76 -14.37
CA GLU A 33 -14.42 21.74 -14.52
C GLU A 33 -13.65 21.56 -15.83
N ILE A 34 -13.36 20.31 -16.21
CA ILE A 34 -12.63 20.02 -17.45
C ILE A 34 -13.45 20.44 -18.66
N SER A 35 -14.76 20.20 -18.62
CA SER A 35 -15.70 20.60 -19.68
C SER A 35 -15.68 22.11 -19.87
N GLU A 36 -15.78 22.86 -18.78
CA GLU A 36 -15.81 24.32 -18.78
C GLU A 36 -14.46 24.92 -19.17
N ARG A 37 -13.34 24.43 -18.61
CA ARG A 37 -12.02 25.02 -18.85
C ARG A 37 -11.45 24.72 -20.22
N LEU A 38 -11.72 23.54 -20.76
CA LEU A 38 -11.24 23.18 -22.09
C LEU A 38 -12.29 23.44 -23.19
N ASN A 39 -13.48 23.94 -22.81
CA ASN A 39 -14.62 24.13 -23.69
C ASN A 39 -14.96 22.87 -24.52
N ILE A 40 -14.95 21.71 -23.85
CA ILE A 40 -15.24 20.40 -24.43
C ILE A 40 -16.56 19.91 -23.84
N GLN A 41 -17.40 19.25 -24.64
CA GLN A 41 -18.62 18.61 -24.12
C GLN A 41 -18.30 17.63 -22.98
N ARG A 42 -19.05 17.71 -21.87
CA ARG A 42 -18.89 16.86 -20.69
C ARG A 42 -18.85 15.36 -21.02
N THR A 43 -19.70 14.91 -21.94
CA THR A 43 -19.74 13.50 -22.39
C THR A 43 -18.43 13.06 -23.03
N ASN A 44 -17.82 13.94 -23.82
CA ASN A 44 -16.53 13.70 -24.45
C ASN A 44 -15.38 13.72 -23.43
N ALA A 45 -15.38 14.68 -22.52
CA ALA A 45 -14.42 14.73 -21.42
C ALA A 45 -14.49 13.47 -20.55
N SER A 46 -15.69 13.00 -20.21
CA SER A 46 -15.89 11.77 -19.43
C SER A 46 -15.36 10.52 -20.14
N LYS A 47 -15.60 10.41 -21.46
CA LYS A 47 -15.08 9.30 -22.28
C LYS A 47 -13.56 9.27 -22.26
N ASP A 48 -12.91 10.42 -22.52
CA ASP A 48 -11.45 10.53 -22.53
C ASP A 48 -10.83 10.29 -21.14
N LEU A 49 -11.43 10.83 -20.07
CA LEU A 49 -11.00 10.58 -18.70
C LEU A 49 -11.08 9.09 -18.33
N ASN A 50 -12.15 8.40 -18.73
CA ASN A 50 -12.28 6.97 -18.51
C ASN A 50 -11.24 6.17 -19.30
N GLN A 51 -10.90 6.61 -20.51
CA GLN A 51 -9.81 6.01 -21.27
C GLN A 51 -8.46 6.19 -20.56
N LEU A 52 -8.14 7.40 -20.10
CA LEU A 52 -6.90 7.67 -19.34
C LEU A 52 -6.81 6.88 -18.02
N VAL A 53 -7.95 6.59 -17.39
CA VAL A 53 -8.01 5.71 -16.22
C VAL A 53 -7.72 4.25 -16.58
N ARG A 54 -8.26 3.75 -17.71
CA ARG A 54 -7.96 2.40 -18.20
C ARG A 54 -6.49 2.24 -18.59
N GLU A 55 -5.89 3.28 -19.14
CA GLU A 55 -4.46 3.35 -19.45
C GLU A 55 -3.58 3.47 -18.20
N GLY A 56 -4.15 3.61 -16.99
CA GLY A 56 -3.40 3.77 -15.75
C GLY A 56 -2.68 5.12 -15.65
N ARG A 57 -3.08 6.13 -16.43
CA ARG A 57 -2.50 7.48 -16.38
C ARG A 57 -3.18 8.37 -15.34
N LEU A 58 -4.47 8.12 -15.09
CA LEU A 58 -5.27 8.82 -14.08
C LEU A 58 -5.91 7.83 -13.11
N LYS A 59 -6.26 8.29 -11.91
CA LYS A 59 -7.01 7.54 -10.91
C LYS A 59 -8.29 8.27 -10.54
N LYS A 60 -9.36 7.52 -10.32
CA LYS A 60 -10.62 8.03 -9.80
C LYS A 60 -10.56 8.05 -8.28
N LEU A 61 -10.99 9.16 -7.69
CA LEU A 61 -11.22 9.24 -6.26
C LEU A 61 -12.65 8.83 -5.94
N SER A 62 -12.81 8.13 -4.81
CA SER A 62 -14.12 7.82 -4.25
C SER A 62 -14.71 9.09 -3.65
N GLY A 63 -15.82 9.55 -4.22
CA GLY A 63 -16.48 10.77 -3.78
C GLY A 63 -17.60 11.17 -4.74
N ARG A 64 -18.51 12.02 -4.26
CA ARG A 64 -19.53 12.67 -5.07
C ARG A 64 -19.33 14.18 -4.89
N PRO A 65 -19.01 14.94 -5.96
CA PRO A 65 -18.80 14.50 -7.35
C PRO A 65 -17.51 13.66 -7.54
N VAL A 66 -17.46 12.87 -8.64
CA VAL A 66 -16.27 12.06 -8.98
C VAL A 66 -15.12 12.96 -9.40
N LYS A 67 -13.96 12.77 -8.76
CA LYS A 67 -12.73 13.51 -9.04
C LYS A 67 -11.65 12.62 -9.63
N TYR A 68 -10.78 13.23 -10.42
CA TYR A 68 -9.67 12.56 -11.11
C TYR A 68 -8.33 13.17 -10.69
N VAL A 69 -7.33 12.33 -10.49
CA VAL A 69 -5.95 12.71 -10.15
C VAL A 69 -4.94 12.01 -11.05
N ALA A 70 -3.78 12.62 -11.29
CA ALA A 70 -2.73 12.00 -12.09
C ALA A 70 -2.06 10.84 -11.34
N GLN A 71 -1.95 9.68 -11.99
CA GLN A 71 -1.37 8.45 -11.41
C GLN A 71 0.15 8.53 -11.24
N VAL A 72 0.81 9.58 -11.74
CA VAL A 72 2.27 9.77 -11.58
C VAL A 72 2.68 9.74 -10.10
N ALA A 73 1.78 10.07 -9.18
CA ALA A 73 1.99 9.93 -7.73
C ALA A 73 2.07 8.47 -7.21
N PHE A 74 1.67 7.48 -8.00
CA PHE A 74 1.46 6.10 -7.57
C PHE A 74 2.18 5.05 -8.44
N GLN A 75 3.09 5.47 -9.33
CA GLN A 75 3.88 4.51 -10.11
C GLN A 75 4.63 3.56 -9.17
N HIS A 76 4.48 2.26 -9.43
CA HIS A 76 4.99 1.16 -8.62
C HIS A 76 6.48 1.36 -8.30
N ARG A 77 6.78 1.84 -7.10
CA ARG A 77 8.07 1.56 -6.51
C ARG A 77 8.06 0.05 -6.21
N PRO A 78 8.99 -0.75 -6.76
CA PRO A 78 9.09 -2.15 -6.36
C PRO A 78 9.24 -2.19 -4.84
N LEU A 79 8.51 -3.11 -4.20
CA LEU A 79 8.63 -3.34 -2.76
C LEU A 79 10.10 -3.61 -2.47
N THR A 80 10.78 -2.69 -1.78
CA THR A 80 12.20 -2.82 -1.43
C THR A 80 12.42 -3.93 -0.40
N LYS A 81 11.36 -4.33 0.29
CA LYS A 81 11.38 -5.45 1.24
C LYS A 81 10.84 -6.70 0.55
N PRO A 82 11.62 -7.80 0.49
CA PRO A 82 11.12 -9.07 0.00
C PRO A 82 9.99 -9.55 0.93
N VAL A 83 8.87 -9.96 0.36
CA VAL A 83 7.75 -10.54 1.12
C VAL A 83 8.10 -11.98 1.46
N LYS A 84 8.11 -12.32 2.76
CA LYS A 84 8.38 -13.67 3.24
C LYS A 84 7.36 -14.64 2.64
N SER A 85 7.82 -15.65 1.91
CA SER A 85 6.94 -16.65 1.33
C SER A 85 6.35 -17.53 2.44
N TYR A 86 5.04 -17.78 2.41
CA TYR A 86 4.36 -18.62 3.41
C TYR A 86 4.78 -20.11 3.37
N ARG A 87 5.59 -20.51 2.38
CA ARG A 87 5.94 -21.92 2.11
C ARG A 87 7.26 -22.36 2.72
N GLU A 88 8.07 -21.48 3.30
CA GLU A 88 9.26 -21.85 4.06
C GLU A 88 8.88 -22.27 5.49
N LYS A 89 8.30 -23.47 5.61
CA LYS A 89 8.42 -24.25 6.84
C LYS A 89 9.62 -25.18 6.65
N SER A 90 10.79 -24.77 7.14
CA SER A 90 11.92 -25.69 7.29
C SER A 90 11.54 -26.74 8.33
N MET A 91 11.41 -27.97 7.85
CA MET A 91 11.07 -29.15 8.62
C MET A 91 12.02 -29.30 9.82
N ASP A 92 11.41 -29.46 10.99
CA ASP A 92 12.05 -29.86 12.24
C ASP A 92 12.82 -31.16 12.04
N HIS A 93 14.14 -31.14 12.27
CA HIS A 93 14.97 -32.34 12.33
C HIS A 93 15.63 -32.40 13.70
N SER A 94 14.93 -33.07 14.61
CA SER A 94 15.46 -33.70 15.80
C SER A 94 16.87 -34.28 15.57
N THR A 95 17.87 -33.80 16.31
CA THR A 95 19.03 -34.63 16.69
C THR A 95 19.16 -34.62 18.20
N LYS A 96 18.67 -35.71 18.80
CA LYS A 96 19.07 -36.17 20.12
C LYS A 96 20.59 -36.21 20.20
N THR A 97 21.18 -35.58 21.22
CA THR A 97 22.52 -35.92 21.67
C THR A 97 22.47 -36.13 23.17
N PHE A 98 22.47 -37.42 23.56
CA PHE A 98 22.82 -37.88 24.90
C PHE A 98 24.34 -37.75 25.08
N ILE A 99 24.80 -37.15 26.18
CA ILE A 99 26.06 -37.51 26.85
C ILE A 99 25.79 -37.55 28.37
N GLU A 100 26.33 -38.58 28.99
CA GLU A 100 26.02 -39.27 30.26
C GLU A 100 26.55 -38.62 31.57
N PRO A 101 26.17 -39.14 32.76
CA PRO A 101 26.24 -38.45 34.05
C PRO A 101 27.55 -38.68 34.83
N LEU A 102 27.93 -37.74 35.70
CA LEU A 102 28.97 -37.92 36.71
C LEU A 102 28.34 -37.89 38.11
N VAL A 103 28.45 -39.03 38.79
CA VAL A 103 27.85 -39.35 40.09
C VAL A 103 28.70 -38.76 41.23
N GLU A 104 28.06 -37.93 42.05
CA GLU A 104 28.06 -37.73 43.54
C GLU A 104 29.13 -38.44 44.41
N PRO A 105 29.49 -37.99 45.66
CA PRO A 105 28.50 -37.67 46.72
C PRO A 105 28.93 -36.79 47.94
N VAL A 106 28.01 -36.74 48.92
CA VAL A 106 28.14 -36.44 50.38
C VAL A 106 28.23 -34.93 50.72
N VAL A 107 27.54 -34.35 51.71
CA VAL A 107 27.21 -34.75 53.09
C VAL A 107 25.98 -33.90 53.54
N THR A 108 24.83 -34.50 53.89
CA THR A 108 24.34 -34.76 55.27
C THR A 108 24.51 -33.54 56.20
N THR A 109 23.47 -32.89 56.72
CA THR A 109 22.68 -33.29 57.90
C THR A 109 21.44 -32.39 58.05
N SER A 110 20.25 -32.98 58.31
CA SER A 110 19.44 -32.86 59.54
C SER A 110 18.75 -31.50 59.77
N LYS A 111 17.52 -31.33 60.29
CA LYS A 111 16.55 -32.21 60.95
C LYS A 111 15.29 -31.35 61.22
N THR A 112 14.09 -31.91 60.95
CA THR A 112 12.82 -31.81 61.76
C THR A 112 12.07 -30.46 61.94
N PRO A 113 10.77 -30.48 62.34
CA PRO A 113 9.60 -30.94 61.60
C PRO A 113 8.39 -29.96 61.75
N GLU A 114 7.23 -30.36 61.23
CA GLU A 114 5.89 -29.78 61.47
C GLU A 114 5.54 -29.68 62.97
N VAL A 115 4.86 -28.59 63.38
CA VAL A 115 3.55 -28.54 64.08
C VAL A 115 3.33 -27.16 64.73
N GLU A 116 2.24 -26.46 64.37
CA GLU A 116 1.09 -26.15 65.24
C GLU A 116 -0.07 -25.60 64.39
#